data_AF-A0A1J0VYR8-F1
#
_entry.id   AF-A0A1J0VYR8-F1
#
_cell.length_a   1.000
_cell.length_b   1.000
_cell.length_c   1.000
_cell.angle_alpha   90.00
_cell.angle_beta   90.00
_cell.angle_gamma   90.00
#
_symmetry.space_group_name_H-M   'P 1'
#
loop_
_entity.id
_entity.type
_entity.pdbx_description
1 polymer ?
#
loop_
_entity_poly.entity_id
_entity_poly.type
_entity_poly.pdbx_seq_one_letter_code
_entity_poly.pdbx_strand_id
1 'polypeptide(L)' 'MPLPRSPRPDEPDTHLRVISAGLVVDFRGCRTAVRNFLRDWLSHPHPSITAAEIRDGFLPINRMPCEDLWLYP' A
#
# COMPACT_ATOMS: atom_id res chain seq x y z
N MET A 1 -15.84 3.55 -14.61
CA MET A 1 -16.01 3.17 -13.18
C MET A 1 -15.42 4.29 -12.33
N PRO A 2 -16.10 4.78 -11.28
CA PRO A 2 -15.50 5.76 -10.38
C PRO A 2 -14.29 5.14 -9.71
N LEU A 3 -13.19 5.91 -9.62
CA LEU A 3 -12.00 5.48 -8.90
C LEU A 3 -12.41 5.17 -7.45
N PRO A 4 -11.99 4.04 -6.85
CA PRO A 4 -12.33 3.72 -5.48
C PRO A 4 -11.82 4.86 -4.59
N ARG A 5 -12.75 5.47 -3.84
CA ARG A 5 -12.48 6.58 -2.94
C ARG A 5 -11.65 6.06 -1.77
N SER A 6 -10.72 6.88 -1.29
CA SER A 6 -9.97 6.54 -0.09
C SER A 6 -10.95 6.32 1.07
N PRO A 7 -10.83 5.22 1.81
CA PRO A 7 -11.61 4.99 3.03
C PRO A 7 -11.34 6.06 4.10
N ARG A 8 -10.21 6.79 4.02
CA ARG A 8 -9.98 8.03 4.75
C ARG A 8 -9.73 9.18 3.79
N PRO A 9 -10.77 9.96 3.43
CA PRO A 9 -10.62 11.08 2.49
C PRO A 9 -9.76 12.22 3.05
N ASP A 10 -9.61 12.31 4.37
CA ASP A 10 -8.78 13.32 5.05
C ASP A 10 -7.27 13.00 5.04
N GLU A 11 -6.89 11.76 4.69
CA GLU A 11 -5.50 11.36 4.61
C GLU A 11 -4.99 11.32 3.16
N PRO A 12 -3.76 11.79 2.90
CA PRO A 12 -3.18 11.66 1.57
C PRO A 12 -2.89 10.18 1.26
N ASP A 13 -3.26 9.75 0.06
CA ASP A 13 -2.79 8.47 -0.49
C ASP A 13 -1.26 8.49 -0.62
N THR A 14 -0.64 7.32 -0.44
CA THR A 14 0.80 7.11 -0.62
C THR A 14 1.04 5.96 -1.60
N HIS A 15 2.27 5.87 -2.10
CA HIS A 15 2.70 4.85 -3.05
C HIS A 15 3.29 3.66 -2.28
N LEU A 16 2.70 2.48 -2.45
CA LEU A 16 3.18 1.20 -1.98
C LEU A 16 3.73 0.39 -3.16
N ARG A 17 4.99 -0.02 -3.08
CA ARG A 17 5.60 -0.95 -4.03
C ARG A 17 5.77 -2.31 -3.37
N VAL A 18 5.28 -3.35 -4.06
CA VAL A 18 5.46 -4.75 -3.67
C VAL A 18 6.23 -5.47 -4.77
N ILE A 19 7.34 -6.09 -4.39
CA ILE A 19 8.22 -6.82 -5.29
C ILE A 19 8.18 -8.29 -4.88
N SER A 20 7.77 -9.18 -5.78
CA SER A 20 7.76 -10.64 -5.53
C SER A 20 8.38 -11.38 -6.70
N ALA A 21 9.44 -12.15 -6.47
CA ALA A 21 10.09 -12.97 -7.50
C ALA A 21 10.40 -12.23 -8.82
N GLY A 22 10.76 -10.94 -8.76
CA GLY A 22 11.04 -10.08 -9.92
C GLY A 22 9.83 -9.35 -10.51
N LEU A 23 8.61 -9.65 -10.05
CA LEU A 23 7.41 -8.89 -10.37
C LEU A 23 7.33 -7.66 -9.47
N VAL A 24 7.29 -6.46 -10.08
CA VAL A 24 7.07 -5.20 -9.38
C VAL A 24 5.62 -4.79 -9.56
N VAL A 25 4.93 -4.57 -8.45
CA VAL A 25 3.54 -4.12 -8.43
C VAL A 25 3.44 -2.86 -7.59
N ASP A 26 2.94 -1.81 -8.21
CA ASP A 26 2.77 -0.49 -7.59
C ASP A 26 1.28 -0.24 -7.30
N PHE A 27 1.00 0.12 -6.04
CA PHE A 27 -0.31 0.44 -5.53
C PHE A 27 -0.32 1.83 -4.91
N ARG A 28 -1.46 2.51 -4.97
CA ARG A 28 -1.77 3.64 -4.08
C ARG A 28 -2.67 3.18 -2.95
N GLY A 29 -2.54 3.76 -1.78
CA GLY A 29 -3.50 3.54 -0.69
C GLY A 29 -3.34 4.59 0.38
N CYS A 30 -4.33 4.70 1.28
CA CYS A 30 -4.28 5.61 2.40
C CYS A 30 -2.99 5.39 3.22
N ARG A 31 -2.34 6.48 3.62
CA ARG A 31 -1.09 6.44 4.39
C ARG A 31 -1.18 5.52 5.62
N THR A 32 -2.26 5.60 6.40
CA THR A 32 -2.45 4.69 7.56
C THR A 32 -2.48 3.23 7.15
N ALA A 33 -3.26 2.87 6.12
CA ALA A 33 -3.38 1.49 5.64
C ALA A 33 -2.04 0.94 5.16
N VAL A 34 -1.31 1.69 4.34
CA VAL A 34 0.02 1.30 3.84
C VAL A 34 1.01 1.13 4.98
N ARG A 35 1.02 2.02 5.98
CA ARG A 35 1.90 1.91 7.14
C ARG A 35 1.59 0.72 8.01
N ASN A 36 0.31 0.43 8.25
CA ASN A 36 -0.11 -0.73 9.04
C ASN A 36 0.25 -2.03 8.32
N PHE A 37 0.01 -2.10 7.01
CA PHE A 37 0.45 -3.21 6.17
C PHE A 37 1.97 -3.42 6.25
N LEU A 38 2.76 -2.35 6.08
CA LEU A 38 4.23 -2.45 6.17
C LEU A 38 4.70 -2.85 7.56
N ARG A 39 4.03 -2.40 8.62
CA ARG A 39 4.36 -2.79 10.00
C ARG A 39 4.10 -4.28 10.25
N ASP A 40 2.96 -4.79 9.79
CA ASP A 40 2.65 -6.23 9.86
C ASP A 40 3.63 -7.04 9.00
N TRP A 41 3.94 -6.55 7.81
CA TRP A 41 4.93 -7.15 6.92
C TRP A 41 6.32 -7.24 7.54
N LEU A 42 6.78 -6.18 8.21
CA LEU A 42 8.05 -6.17 8.95
C LEU A 42 8.03 -7.11 10.16
N SER A 43 6.85 -7.40 10.73
CA SER A 43 6.69 -8.38 11.81
C SER A 43 6.77 -9.83 11.29
N HIS A 44 6.37 -10.05 10.02
CA HIS A 44 6.39 -11.34 9.35
C HIS A 44 7.11 -11.27 8.00
N PRO A 45 8.44 -11.05 7.99
CA PRO A 45 9.17 -10.85 6.75
C PRO A 45 9.16 -12.13 5.90
N HIS A 46 8.60 -12.04 4.69
CA HIS A 46 8.73 -13.10 3.69
C HIS A 46 10.03 -12.93 2.89
N PRO A 47 10.87 -13.98 2.76
CA PRO A 47 12.16 -13.88 2.08
C PRO A 47 12.05 -13.64 0.56
N SER A 48 10.89 -13.87 -0.04
CA SER A 48 10.64 -13.76 -1.48
C SER A 48 9.82 -12.55 -1.90
N ILE A 49 9.35 -11.75 -0.92
CA ILE A 49 8.48 -10.60 -1.16
C ILE A 49 9.03 -9.39 -0.38
N THR A 50 9.16 -8.26 -1.05
CA THR A 50 9.60 -6.99 -0.46
C THR A 50 8.49 -5.96 -0.64
N ALA A 51 8.01 -5.37 0.45
CA ALA A 51 7.07 -4.27 0.42
C ALA A 51 7.74 -2.99 0.94
N ALA A 52 7.54 -1.87 0.26
CA ALA A 52 8.09 -0.58 0.67
C ALA A 52 7.17 0.58 0.30
N GLU A 53 7.12 1.61 1.14
CA GLU A 53 6.53 2.91 0.81
C GLU A 53 7.50 3.69 -0.07
N ILE A 54 7.03 4.14 -1.25
CA ILE A 54 7.80 4.94 -2.18
C ILE A 54 7.39 6.41 -2.04
N ARG A 55 8.39 7.30 -2.02
CA ARG A 55 8.19 8.76 -1.89
C ARG A 55 8.71 9.48 -3.13
N ASP A 56 8.20 9.08 -4.29
CA ASP A 56 8.55 9.65 -5.60
C ASP A 56 7.58 10.75 -6.06
N GLY A 57 6.52 11.01 -5.28
CA GLY A 57 5.48 11.99 -5.63
C GLY A 57 4.51 11.49 -6.70
N PHE A 58 4.63 10.23 -7.11
CA PHE A 58 3.74 9.58 -8.07
C PHE A 58 2.77 8.65 -7.33
N LEU A 59 1.49 8.67 -7.71
CA LEU A 59 0.47 7.76 -7.18
C LEU A 59 0.07 6.75 -8.26
N PRO A 60 0.29 5.45 -8.03
CA PRO A 60 -0.11 4.41 -8.98
C PRO A 60 -1.62 4.43 -9.25
N ILE A 61 -2.00 3.95 -10.43
CA ILE A 61 -3.42 3.87 -10.81
C ILE A 61 -4.19 2.83 -9.98
N ASN A 62 -3.51 1.74 -9.61
CA ASN A 62 -4.07 0.62 -8.86
C ASN A 62 -4.17 0.98 -7.39
N ARG A 63 -5.36 0.87 -6.79
CA ARG A 63 -5.51 1.03 -5.33
C ARG A 63 -5.17 -0.29 -4.63
N MET A 64 -4.60 -0.21 -3.42
CA MET A 64 -4.31 -1.36 -2.58
C MET A 64 -5.59 -2.18 -2.36
N PRO A 65 -5.57 -3.49 -2.65
CA PRO A 65 -6.72 -4.33 -2.37
C PRO A 65 -6.93 -4.44 -0.85
N CYS A 66 -8.20 -4.50 -0.44
CA CYS A 66 -8.59 -4.64 0.96
C CYS A 66 -7.99 -3.57 1.89
N GLU A 67 -7.85 -2.34 1.40
CA GLU A 67 -7.31 -1.22 2.16
C GLU A 67 -8.02 -1.01 3.51
N ASP A 68 -9.33 -1.25 3.56
CA ASP A 68 -10.15 -1.19 4.77
C ASP A 68 -9.67 -2.12 5.90
N LEU A 69 -9.07 -3.28 5.57
CA LEU A 69 -8.55 -4.22 6.58
C LEU A 69 -7.37 -3.63 7.35
N TRP A 70 -6.67 -2.67 6.77
CA TRP A 70 -5.45 -2.10 7.34
C TRP A 70 -5.68 -0.72 7.98
N LEU A 71 -6.93 -0.25 8.05
CA LEU A 71 -7.26 1.02 8.71
C LEU A 71 -7.08 0.97 10.22
N TYR A 72 -7.20 -0.21 10.79
CA TYR A 72 -7.06 -0.46 12.22
C TYR A 72 -5.87 -1.43 12.44
N PRO A 73 -5.05 -1.18 13.47
CA PRO A 73 -3.86 -1.97 13.78
C PRO A 73 -4.15 -3.36 14.32
#